data_AF-A0A2V4UNP5-F1
#
_entry.id   AF-A0A2V4UNP5-F1
#
_cell.length_a   1.000
_cell.length_b   1.000
_cell.length_c   1.000
_cell.angle_alpha   90.00
_cell.angle_beta   90.00
_cell.angle_gamma   90.00
#
_symmetry.space_group_name_H-M   'P 1'
#
loop_
_entity.id
_entity.type
_entity.pdbx_description
1 polymer ?
#
loop_
_entity_poly.entity_id
_entity_poly.type
_entity_poly.pdbx_seq_one_letter_code
_entity_poly.pdbx_strand_id
1 'polypeptide(L)' 'MAVQKSRKSRSRRDMRRSHHRMEVAELSIDATTGEKHRRHHMTKDGFYRGRQLFKVSQDA' A
#
# COMPACT_ATOMS: atom_id res chain seq x y z
N MET A 1 37.78 16.70 6.75
CA MET A 1 36.45 16.06 6.88
C MET A 1 35.42 17.10 7.28
N ALA A 2 34.26 17.13 6.63
CA ALA A 2 33.16 18.00 7.07
C ALA A 2 32.42 17.33 8.24
N VAL A 3 32.35 18.01 9.37
CA VAL A 3 31.60 17.57 10.55
C VAL A 3 30.63 18.66 10.99
N GLN A 4 29.51 18.26 11.59
CA GLN A 4 28.59 19.24 12.16
C GLN A 4 29.24 19.93 13.36
N LYS A 5 29.11 21.25 13.46
CA LYS A 5 29.60 22.03 14.62
C LYS A 5 28.73 21.81 15.86
N SER A 6 27.43 21.58 15.68
CA SER A 6 26.47 21.45 16.79
C SER A 6 25.36 20.45 16.47
N ARG A 7 24.69 19.96 17.52
CA ARG A 7 23.55 19.06 17.41
C ARG A 7 22.33 19.81 16.85
N LYS A 8 21.70 19.27 15.81
CA LYS A 8 20.44 19.81 15.27
C LYS A 8 19.32 19.66 16.32
N SER A 9 18.47 20.68 16.44
CA SER A 9 17.31 20.63 17.34
C SER A 9 16.31 19.54 16.92
N ARG A 10 15.52 19.04 17.88
CA ARG A 10 14.48 18.04 17.61
C ARG A 10 13.48 18.54 16.59
N SER A 11 13.00 19.78 16.73
CA SER A 11 12.10 20.44 15.76
C SER A 11 12.65 20.41 14.32
N ARG A 12 13.93 20.76 14.11
CA ARG A 12 14.52 20.74 12.75
C ARG A 12 14.64 19.33 12.18
N ARG A 13 14.94 18.34 13.02
CA ARG A 13 14.98 16.92 12.62
C ARG A 13 13.58 16.43 12.26
N ASP A 14 12.59 16.77 13.06
CA ASP A 14 11.23 16.26 12.92
C ASP A 14 10.51 16.93 11.73
N MET A 15 10.76 18.23 11.48
CA MET A 15 10.35 18.92 10.25
C MET A 15 11.02 18.36 9.00
N ARG A 16 12.28 17.94 9.06
CA ARG A 16 12.92 17.23 7.94
C ARG A 16 12.24 15.88 7.67
N ARG A 17 11.79 15.19 8.72
CA ARG A 17 11.12 13.88 8.65
C ARG A 17 9.61 13.98 8.42
N SER A 18 9.03 15.18 8.30
CA SER A 18 7.58 15.35 8.12
C SER A 18 7.05 14.66 6.86
N HIS A 19 7.89 14.54 5.82
CA HIS A 19 7.55 13.89 4.57
C HIS A 19 7.93 12.39 4.54
N HIS A 20 8.57 11.86 5.59
CA HIS A 20 8.93 10.43 5.69
C HIS A 20 7.73 9.58 6.14
N ARG A 21 6.62 9.65 5.41
CA ARG A 21 5.45 8.77 5.62
C ARG A 21 5.46 7.65 4.59
N MET A 22 4.88 6.52 4.96
CA MET A 22 4.58 5.45 3.99
C MET A 22 3.23 5.71 3.34
N GLU A 23 3.13 5.45 2.03
CA GLU A 23 1.87 5.50 1.31
C GLU A 23 1.22 4.12 1.33
N VAL A 24 -0.05 4.08 1.71
CA VAL A 24 -0.85 2.84 1.75
C VAL A 24 -1.63 2.73 0.45
N ALA A 25 -1.68 1.53 -0.12
CA ALA A 25 -2.45 1.28 -1.34
C ALA A 25 -3.96 1.35 -1.07
N GLU A 26 -4.71 1.89 -2.03
CA GLU A 26 -6.18 1.91 -1.96
C GLU A 26 -6.74 0.49 -2.16
N LEU A 27 -7.48 0.01 -1.17
CA LEU A 27 -8.14 -1.29 -1.18
C LEU A 27 -9.65 -1.09 -1.35
N SER A 28 -10.26 -1.91 -2.20
CA SER A 28 -11.69 -1.96 -2.44
C SER A 28 -12.20 -3.38 -2.15
N ILE A 29 -13.50 -3.50 -1.93
CA ILE A 29 -14.16 -4.79 -1.75
C ILE A 29 -14.78 -5.18 -3.08
N ASP A 30 -14.51 -6.40 -3.54
CA ASP A 30 -15.13 -6.93 -4.75
C ASP A 30 -16.60 -7.28 -4.47
N ALA A 31 -17.50 -6.87 -5.35
CA ALA A 31 -18.94 -7.01 -5.12
C ALA A 31 -19.45 -8.45 -5.25
N THR A 32 -18.70 -9.33 -5.92
CA THR A 32 -19.13 -10.70 -6.20
C THR A 32 -18.54 -11.70 -5.22
N THR A 33 -17.26 -11.55 -4.90
CA THR A 33 -16.52 -12.44 -3.98
C THR A 33 -16.48 -11.91 -2.54
N GLY A 34 -16.71 -10.61 -2.32
CA GLY A 34 -16.62 -9.98 -1.00
C GLY A 34 -15.18 -9.81 -0.49
N GLU A 35 -14.17 -10.18 -1.28
CA GLU A 35 -12.76 -10.09 -0.89
C GLU A 35 -12.19 -8.67 -1.06
N LYS A 36 -11.16 -8.35 -0.28
CA LYS A 36 -10.41 -7.10 -0.45
C LYS A 36 -9.38 -7.25 -1.57
N HIS A 37 -9.45 -6.37 -2.55
CA HIS A 37 -8.50 -6.29 -3.65
C HIS A 37 -7.96 -4.87 -3.80
N ARG A 38 -6.82 -4.71 -4.49
CA ARG A 38 -6.35 -3.39 -4.88
C ARG A 38 -7.31 -2.77 -5.88
N ARG A 39 -7.62 -1.49 -5.73
CA ARG A 39 -8.53 -0.80 -6.66
C ARG A 39 -8.06 -0.98 -8.11
N HIS A 40 -9.00 -1.30 -8.99
CA HIS A 40 -8.77 -1.62 -10.41
C HIS A 40 -7.88 -2.84 -10.72
N HIS A 41 -7.50 -3.63 -9.72
CA HIS A 41 -6.83 -4.91 -9.91
C HIS A 41 -7.82 -6.06 -9.72
N MET A 42 -7.46 -7.22 -10.25
CA MET A 42 -8.18 -8.48 -10.04
C MET A 42 -7.98 -9.00 -8.61
N THR A 43 -8.97 -9.70 -8.09
CA THR A 43 -8.92 -10.46 -6.84
C THR A 43 -7.97 -11.67 -6.99
N LYS A 44 -7.43 -12.18 -5.88
CA LYS A 44 -6.53 -13.36 -5.88
C LYS A 44 -7.19 -14.58 -6.55
N ASP A 45 -8.49 -14.72 -6.33
CA ASP A 45 -9.36 -15.77 -6.88
C ASP A 45 -9.62 -15.69 -8.39
N GLY A 46 -9.07 -14.67 -9.07
CA GLY A 46 -9.24 -14.50 -10.51
C GLY A 46 -10.51 -13.75 -10.92
N PHE A 47 -11.18 -13.07 -9.98
CA PHE A 47 -12.37 -12.25 -10.25
C PHE A 47 -12.04 -10.78 -10.50
N TYR A 48 -12.66 -10.19 -11.51
CA TYR A 48 -12.62 -8.74 -11.75
C TYR A 48 -13.94 -8.26 -12.33
N ARG A 49 -14.54 -7.23 -11.72
CA ARG A 49 -15.83 -6.66 -12.16
C ARG A 49 -16.92 -7.73 -12.35
N GLY A 50 -16.99 -8.67 -11.39
CA GLY A 50 -17.99 -9.75 -11.37
C GLY A 50 -17.80 -10.85 -12.43
N ARG A 51 -16.66 -10.87 -13.14
CA ARG A 51 -16.32 -11.94 -14.08
C ARG A 51 -15.15 -12.75 -13.56
N GLN A 52 -15.25 -14.07 -13.62
CA GLN A 52 -14.14 -14.97 -13.39
C GLN A 52 -13.28 -15.02 -14.66
N LEU A 53 -12.09 -14.43 -14.59
CA LEU A 53 -11.15 -14.37 -15.71
C LEU A 53 -10.28 -15.63 -15.79
N PHE A 54 -9.94 -16.21 -14.64
CA PHE A 54 -9.12 -17.41 -14.54
C PHE A 54 -9.75 -18.40 -13.57
N LYS A 55 -9.71 -19.69 -13.91
CA LYS A 55 -9.94 -20.77 -12.94
C LYS A 55 -8.66 -20.95 -12.15
N VAL A 56 -8.49 -20.17 -11.10
CA VAL A 56 -7.36 -20.34 -10.16
C VAL A 56 -7.75 -21.48 -9.22
N SER A 57 -6.90 -22.51 -9.09
CA SER A 57 -7.07 -23.49 -8.01
C SER A 57 -6.89 -22.76 -6.68
N GLN A 58 -7.85 -22.89 -5.78
CA GLN A 58 -7.71 -22.35 -4.42
C GLN A 58 -6.62 -23.14 -3.72
N ASP A 59 -5.39 -22.61 -3.72
CA ASP A 59 -4.29 -23.17 -2.94
C ASP A 59 -4.45 -22.73 -1.48
N ALA A 60 -4.52 -23.73 -0.61
CA ALA A 60 -4.74 -23.64 0.84
C ALA A 60 -3.65 -22.85 1.58
#